data_AF-A0A7K6N4U6-F1
#
_entry.id   AF-A0A7K6N4U6-F1
#
_cell.length_a   1.000
_cell.length_b   1.000
_cell.length_c   1.000
_cell.angle_alpha   90.00
_cell.angle_beta   90.00
_cell.angle_gamma   90.00
#
_symmetry.space_group_name_H-M   'P 1'
#
loop_
_entity.id
_entity.type
_entity.pdbx_description
1 polymer ?
#
loop_
_entity_poly.entity_id
_entity_poly.type
_entity_poly.pdbx_seq_one_letter_code
_entity_poly.pdbx_strand_id
1 'polypeptide(L)'
;MVLLVPELTFMTGIPDIKKDSRMVKDVMREMLQSPRQHYQRLTNLLCRIKDNPEASGELMRWGLTLDPDIHRTQGRILPVERINLRHSSFVPAEDLNWNKEVTREASISTIAMNYWLLVYPKRLQDLAKDLVATMESVCGPMGMHVSRPALVELKDDRIETYAKTIRSILGSEDKVQLLLCIIASSREDLYRAIKKLCCVQSPVPSQVINAQSLMGQAGKMRSVVQKVLLQMNCKMGGELWGVDIPL
;
A
#
# COMPACT_ATOMS: atom_id res chain seq x y z
N MET A 1 -14.44 -42.27 18.45
CA MET A 1 -13.68 -41.13 18.99
C MET A 1 -12.22 -41.35 18.62
N VAL A 2 -11.60 -40.44 17.87
CA VAL A 2 -10.17 -40.52 17.55
C VAL A 2 -9.43 -39.66 18.57
N LEU A 3 -8.54 -40.27 19.36
CA LEU A 3 -7.66 -39.58 20.31
C LEU A 3 -6.27 -39.47 19.67
N LEU A 4 -5.74 -38.26 19.62
CA LEU A 4 -4.41 -38.00 19.09
C LEU A 4 -3.41 -37.76 20.23
N VAL A 5 -2.22 -38.31 20.07
CA VAL A 5 -1.10 -38.13 21.01
C VAL A 5 -0.40 -36.82 20.64
N PRO A 6 -0.40 -35.78 21.51
CA PRO A 6 0.17 -34.47 21.20
C PRO A 6 1.61 -34.50 20.69
N GLU A 7 2.43 -35.40 21.23
CA GLU A 7 3.84 -35.59 20.88
C GLU A 7 4.04 -36.12 19.46
N LEU A 8 3.00 -36.72 18.86
CA LEU A 8 2.99 -37.20 17.48
C LEU A 8 2.17 -36.29 16.55
N THR A 9 1.60 -35.21 17.07
CA THR A 9 0.84 -34.24 16.28
C THR A 9 1.61 -32.95 16.10
N PHE A 10 1.78 -32.57 14.84
CA PHE A 10 2.39 -31.31 14.46
C PHE A 10 1.32 -30.37 13.92
N MET A 11 1.35 -29.12 14.37
CA MET A 11 0.52 -28.07 13.78
C MET A 11 1.04 -27.80 12.35
N THR A 12 0.17 -28.00 11.36
CA THR A 12 0.48 -27.70 9.96
C THR A 12 -0.08 -26.34 9.57
N GLY A 13 0.45 -25.77 8.49
CA GLY A 13 0.22 -24.37 8.13
C GLY A 13 1.14 -23.43 8.90
N ILE A 14 1.14 -22.16 8.51
CA ILE A 14 2.02 -21.17 9.12
C ILE A 14 1.18 -20.31 10.07
N PRO A 15 1.33 -20.47 11.40
CA PRO A 15 0.53 -19.73 12.37
C PRO A 15 0.84 -18.24 12.30
N ASP A 16 -0.21 -17.42 12.30
CA ASP A 16 -0.25 -15.95 12.46
C ASP A 16 1.02 -15.17 12.02
N ILE A 17 1.47 -15.46 10.80
CA ILE A 17 2.56 -14.81 10.04
C ILE A 17 2.57 -13.27 10.18
N LYS A 18 1.38 -12.67 10.38
CA LYS A 18 1.18 -11.22 10.42
C LYS A 18 2.01 -10.51 11.49
N LYS A 19 2.52 -11.21 12.52
CA LYS A 19 3.31 -10.60 13.59
C LYS A 19 4.83 -10.61 13.36
N ASP A 20 5.38 -11.53 12.56
CA ASP A 20 6.83 -11.57 12.30
C ASP A 20 7.17 -11.40 10.81
N SER A 21 7.37 -10.13 10.43
CA SER A 21 7.78 -9.72 9.08
C SER A 21 9.04 -10.41 8.54
N ARG A 22 9.90 -10.98 9.40
CA ARG A 22 11.12 -11.68 8.98
C ARG A 22 10.81 -13.10 8.53
N MET A 23 10.04 -13.85 9.32
CA MET A 23 9.61 -15.21 8.94
C MET A 23 8.85 -15.20 7.62
N VAL A 24 7.98 -14.20 7.38
CA VAL A 24 7.28 -14.06 6.10
C VAL A 24 8.25 -13.89 4.94
N LYS A 25 9.28 -13.05 5.12
CA LYS A 25 10.28 -12.78 4.08
C LYS A 25 11.09 -14.02 3.76
N ASP A 26 11.48 -14.80 4.76
CA ASP A 26 12.22 -16.04 4.54
C ASP A 26 11.37 -17.08 3.82
N VAL A 27 10.11 -17.27 4.25
CA VAL A 27 9.16 -18.15 3.56
C VAL A 27 8.92 -17.67 2.13
N MET A 28 8.69 -16.37 1.93
CA MET A 28 8.51 -15.79 0.60
C MET A 28 9.74 -15.97 -0.28
N ARG A 29 10.96 -15.86 0.25
CA ARG A 29 12.20 -16.10 -0.52
C ARG A 29 12.24 -17.53 -1.08
N GLU A 30 11.83 -18.51 -0.30
CA GLU A 30 11.79 -19.91 -0.75
C GLU A 30 10.58 -20.23 -1.66
N MET A 31 9.46 -19.53 -1.45
CA MET A 31 8.22 -19.73 -2.19
C MET A 31 8.18 -18.99 -3.54
N LEU A 32 8.80 -17.82 -3.62
CA LEU A 32 8.84 -16.98 -4.82
C LEU A 32 9.80 -17.59 -5.85
N GLN A 33 9.25 -18.45 -6.70
CA GLN A 33 9.96 -19.02 -7.84
C GLN A 33 9.87 -18.07 -9.03
N SER A 34 10.96 -17.94 -9.78
CA SER A 34 10.90 -17.30 -11.08
C SER A 34 10.07 -18.16 -12.06
N PRO A 35 9.49 -17.58 -13.13
CA PRO A 35 8.74 -18.33 -14.12
C PRO A 35 9.53 -19.52 -14.70
N ARG A 36 10.85 -19.34 -14.91
CA ARG A 36 11.74 -20.39 -15.38
C ARG A 36 11.92 -21.51 -14.35
N GLN A 37 12.12 -21.18 -13.08
CA GLN A 37 12.23 -22.19 -12.01
C GLN A 37 10.93 -22.97 -11.84
N HIS A 38 9.80 -22.28 -11.90
CA HIS A 38 8.48 -22.89 -11.82
C HIS A 38 8.25 -23.87 -12.97
N TYR A 39 8.55 -23.45 -14.21
CA TYR A 39 8.51 -24.31 -15.39
C TYR A 39 9.39 -25.56 -15.22
N GLN A 40 10.65 -25.40 -14.82
CA GLN A 40 11.57 -26.53 -14.61
C GLN A 40 11.05 -27.52 -13.56
N ARG A 41 10.49 -27.04 -12.45
CA ARG A 41 9.90 -27.91 -11.41
C ARG A 41 8.70 -28.67 -11.95
N LEU A 42 7.85 -28.02 -12.74
CA LEU A 42 6.67 -28.63 -13.35
C LEU A 42 7.06 -29.70 -14.38
N THR A 43 7.95 -29.39 -15.32
CA THR A 43 8.44 -30.36 -16.31
C THR A 43 9.11 -31.56 -15.62
N ASN A 44 9.92 -31.32 -14.57
CA ASN A 44 10.52 -32.41 -13.79
C ASN A 44 9.47 -33.28 -13.08
N LEU A 45 8.40 -32.68 -12.57
CA LEU A 45 7.29 -33.44 -11.99
C LEU A 45 6.57 -34.29 -13.04
N LEU A 46 6.30 -33.73 -14.22
CA LEU A 46 5.68 -34.45 -15.33
C LEU A 46 6.53 -35.65 -15.76
N CYS A 47 7.85 -35.46 -15.93
CA CYS A 47 8.77 -36.55 -16.21
C CYS A 47 8.74 -37.62 -15.10
N ARG A 48 8.80 -37.21 -13.82
CA ARG A 48 8.75 -38.15 -12.70
C ARG A 48 7.47 -38.98 -12.64
N ILE A 49 6.32 -38.40 -12.98
CA ILE A 49 5.05 -39.13 -13.02
C ILE A 49 5.05 -40.11 -14.21
N LYS A 50 5.51 -39.64 -15.37
CA LYS A 50 5.57 -40.45 -16.59
C LYS A 50 6.54 -41.63 -16.48
N ASP A 51 7.71 -41.40 -15.89
CA ASP A 51 8.78 -42.39 -15.73
C ASP A 51 8.50 -43.38 -14.59
N ASN A 52 7.48 -43.10 -13.75
CA ASN A 52 7.03 -44.02 -12.71
C ASN A 52 6.05 -45.05 -13.30
N PRO A 53 6.40 -46.36 -13.29
CA PRO A 53 5.57 -47.39 -13.92
C PRO A 53 4.23 -47.60 -13.22
N GLU A 54 4.14 -47.39 -11.90
CA GLU A 54 2.87 -47.51 -11.16
C GLU A 54 1.92 -46.36 -11.52
N ALA A 55 2.42 -45.12 -11.51
CA ALA A 55 1.63 -43.94 -11.83
C ALA A 55 1.19 -43.94 -13.30
N SER A 56 2.11 -44.26 -14.22
CA SER A 56 1.82 -44.38 -15.65
C SER A 56 0.87 -45.54 -15.95
N GLY A 57 1.03 -46.67 -15.26
CA GLY A 57 0.12 -47.81 -15.33
C GLY A 57 -1.30 -47.44 -14.93
N GLU A 58 -1.48 -46.73 -13.82
CA GLU A 58 -2.80 -46.24 -13.42
C GLU A 58 -3.40 -45.31 -14.46
N LEU A 59 -2.68 -44.30 -14.95
CA LEU A 59 -3.20 -43.40 -16.00
C LEU A 59 -3.67 -44.16 -17.25
N MET A 60 -2.88 -45.14 -17.70
CA MET A 60 -3.23 -45.98 -18.85
C MET A 60 -4.47 -46.84 -18.61
N ARG A 61 -4.73 -47.31 -17.38
CA ARG A 61 -5.98 -48.03 -17.04
C ARG A 61 -7.22 -47.15 -17.23
N TRP A 62 -7.08 -45.83 -17.05
CA TRP A 62 -8.12 -44.85 -17.34
C TRP A 62 -8.14 -44.38 -18.80
N GLY A 63 -7.25 -44.89 -19.65
CA GLY A 63 -7.09 -44.43 -21.04
C GLY A 63 -6.47 -43.04 -21.15
N LEU A 64 -5.72 -42.61 -20.14
CA LEU A 64 -5.11 -41.28 -20.05
C LEU A 64 -3.60 -41.35 -20.29
N THR A 65 -3.06 -40.31 -20.91
CA THR A 65 -1.61 -40.09 -21.06
C THR A 65 -1.26 -38.65 -20.70
N LEU A 66 -0.14 -38.46 -20.01
CA LEU A 66 0.39 -37.13 -19.68
C LEU A 66 1.34 -36.62 -20.75
N ASP A 67 1.12 -35.38 -21.18
CA ASP A 67 2.07 -34.62 -22.00
C ASP A 67 3.28 -34.24 -21.14
N PRO A 68 4.53 -34.42 -21.62
CA PRO A 68 5.74 -34.01 -20.89
C PRO A 68 5.94 -32.50 -20.80
N ASP A 69 5.17 -31.68 -21.54
CA ASP A 69 5.29 -30.22 -21.52
C ASP A 69 3.95 -29.54 -21.20
N ILE A 70 4.03 -28.25 -20.86
CA ILE A 70 2.86 -27.40 -20.70
C ILE A 70 2.23 -27.10 -22.06
N HIS A 71 0.91 -27.12 -22.10
CA HIS A 71 0.17 -26.74 -23.29
C HIS A 71 0.44 -25.27 -23.66
N ARG A 72 0.85 -25.03 -24.90
CA ARG A 72 1.12 -23.69 -25.43
C ARG A 72 -0.12 -23.14 -26.11
N THR A 73 -0.49 -21.93 -25.73
CA THR A 73 -1.62 -21.22 -26.33
C THR A 73 -1.17 -19.89 -26.92
N GLN A 74 -1.90 -19.40 -27.91
CA GLN A 74 -1.64 -18.11 -28.52
C GLN A 74 -2.21 -16.99 -27.64
N GLY A 75 -1.31 -16.25 -26.98
CA GLY A 75 -1.67 -15.03 -26.26
C GLY A 75 -1.71 -13.81 -27.16
N ARG A 76 -2.28 -12.71 -26.63
CA ARG A 76 -2.17 -11.37 -27.23
C ARG A 76 -1.62 -10.41 -26.18
N ILE A 77 -0.74 -9.52 -26.60
CA ILE A 77 -0.27 -8.40 -25.78
C ILE A 77 -1.22 -7.24 -26.06
N LEU A 78 -1.85 -6.72 -25.01
CA LEU A 78 -2.70 -5.55 -25.14
C LEU A 78 -1.85 -4.31 -25.43
N PRO A 79 -2.33 -3.38 -26.27
CA PRO A 79 -1.63 -2.12 -26.49
C PRO A 79 -1.52 -1.36 -25.17
N VAL A 80 -0.47 -0.54 -25.05
CA VAL A 80 -0.27 0.29 -23.87
C VAL A 80 -1.25 1.45 -23.90
N GLU A 81 -1.93 1.68 -22.78
CA GLU A 81 -2.85 2.81 -22.62
C GLU A 81 -2.10 4.11 -22.34
N ARG A 82 -2.63 5.20 -22.86
CA ARG A 82 -2.12 6.55 -22.60
C ARG A 82 -2.66 7.06 -21.27
N ILE A 83 -1.78 7.50 -20.39
CA ILE A 83 -2.14 8.07 -19.08
C ILE A 83 -2.33 9.56 -19.26
N ASN A 84 -3.51 10.09 -18.94
CA ASN A 84 -3.91 11.49 -19.05
C ASN A 84 -3.70 12.26 -17.74
N LEU A 85 -3.08 13.44 -17.81
CA LEU A 85 -2.94 14.41 -16.71
C LEU A 85 -3.69 15.70 -17.06
N ARG A 86 -3.62 16.74 -16.21
CA ARG A 86 -4.39 17.98 -16.45
C ARG A 86 -4.04 18.68 -17.76
N HIS A 87 -2.74 18.80 -18.04
CA HIS A 87 -2.23 19.58 -19.17
C HIS A 87 -1.40 18.77 -20.15
N SER A 88 -1.09 17.53 -19.81
CA SER A 88 -0.16 16.70 -20.56
C SER A 88 -0.66 15.27 -20.69
N SER A 89 0.11 14.53 -21.48
CA SER A 89 -0.22 13.41 -22.38
C SER A 89 0.96 12.44 -22.53
N PHE A 90 1.05 11.28 -21.85
CA PHE A 90 2.17 10.35 -22.04
C PHE A 90 1.78 8.85 -22.07
N VAL A 91 2.64 8.06 -22.70
CA VAL A 91 2.58 6.60 -22.71
C VAL A 91 3.55 6.07 -21.65
N PRO A 92 3.13 5.16 -20.74
CA PRO A 92 4.01 4.53 -19.76
C PRO A 92 5.23 3.85 -20.37
N ALA A 93 6.32 3.79 -19.60
CA ALA A 93 7.49 2.97 -19.93
C ALA A 93 7.16 1.47 -19.85
N GLU A 94 8.07 0.63 -20.37
CA GLU A 94 7.90 -0.83 -20.41
C GLU A 94 7.70 -1.48 -19.03
N ASP A 95 8.22 -0.87 -17.97
CA ASP A 95 8.04 -1.33 -16.59
C ASP A 95 6.69 -0.94 -15.98
N LEU A 96 5.83 -0.26 -16.75
CA LEU A 96 4.50 0.21 -16.36
C LEU A 96 4.51 1.02 -15.06
N ASN A 97 5.54 1.85 -14.88
CA ASN A 97 5.69 2.69 -13.70
C ASN A 97 5.75 4.17 -14.08
N TRP A 98 4.76 4.94 -13.63
CA TRP A 98 4.65 6.37 -13.92
C TRP A 98 4.58 7.27 -12.67
N ASN A 99 5.17 6.81 -11.57
CA ASN A 99 5.19 7.58 -10.31
C ASN A 99 5.93 8.92 -10.43
N LYS A 100 6.93 9.02 -11.31
CA LYS A 100 7.72 10.25 -11.46
C LYS A 100 6.92 11.32 -12.21
N GLU A 101 6.15 10.90 -13.19
CA GLU A 101 5.33 11.72 -14.08
C GLU A 101 4.19 12.35 -13.27
N VAL A 102 3.46 11.54 -12.49
CA VAL A 102 2.34 12.01 -11.64
C VAL A 102 2.80 12.97 -10.53
N THR A 103 4.08 12.94 -10.15
CA THR A 103 4.62 13.83 -9.10
C THR A 103 5.32 15.08 -9.65
N ARG A 104 5.49 15.18 -10.96
CA ARG A 104 6.13 16.32 -11.65
C ARG A 104 5.15 17.22 -12.36
N GLU A 105 3.95 16.73 -12.61
CA GLU A 105 2.92 17.40 -13.38
C GLU A 105 1.62 17.54 -12.58
N ALA A 106 0.80 18.50 -12.99
CA ALA A 106 -0.48 18.77 -12.34
C ALA A 106 -1.46 17.60 -12.53
N SER A 107 -2.02 17.14 -11.41
CA SER A 107 -3.13 16.17 -11.40
C SER A 107 -4.37 16.72 -12.09
N ILE A 108 -5.16 15.87 -12.76
CA ILE A 108 -6.39 16.24 -13.49
C ILE A 108 -7.23 17.21 -12.66
N SER A 109 -7.60 16.80 -11.45
CA SER A 109 -8.37 17.59 -10.50
C SER A 109 -7.63 17.67 -9.16
N THR A 110 -7.45 18.89 -8.66
CA THR A 110 -6.80 19.16 -7.36
C THR A 110 -7.72 19.97 -6.48
N ILE A 111 -7.96 19.50 -5.26
CA ILE A 111 -8.78 20.21 -4.27
C ILE A 111 -7.87 21.07 -3.39
N ALA A 112 -8.19 22.36 -3.28
CA ALA A 112 -7.45 23.29 -2.44
C ALA A 112 -7.59 22.92 -0.95
N MET A 113 -6.46 22.70 -0.28
CA MET A 113 -6.39 22.41 1.15
C MET A 113 -6.11 23.71 1.91
N ASN A 114 -7.18 24.40 2.26
CA ASN A 114 -7.15 25.71 2.93
C ASN A 114 -7.09 25.57 4.45
N TYR A 115 -7.85 24.63 5.02
CA TYR A 115 -7.88 24.41 6.46
C TYR A 115 -7.85 22.91 6.80
N TRP A 116 -6.70 22.46 7.31
CA TRP A 116 -6.44 21.08 7.66
C TRP A 116 -5.55 21.00 8.92
N LEU A 117 -5.65 19.87 9.62
CA LEU A 117 -4.97 19.65 10.90
C LEU A 117 -3.74 18.76 10.72
N LEU A 118 -2.65 19.09 11.41
CA LEU A 118 -1.50 18.21 11.59
C LEU A 118 -1.35 17.86 13.06
N VAL A 119 -1.69 16.61 13.41
CA VAL A 119 -1.66 16.09 14.77
C VAL A 119 -0.42 15.23 14.97
N TYR A 120 0.40 15.52 15.97
CA TYR A 120 1.64 14.79 16.24
C TYR A 120 2.02 14.82 17.72
N PRO A 121 2.67 13.77 18.26
CA PRO A 121 3.31 13.80 19.58
C PRO A 121 4.43 14.84 19.65
N LYS A 122 4.56 15.56 20.77
CA LYS A 122 5.59 16.57 21.00
C LYS A 122 7.00 16.13 20.61
N ARG A 123 7.37 14.88 20.89
CA ARG A 123 8.69 14.32 20.53
C ARG A 123 8.98 14.26 19.01
N LEU A 124 7.96 14.44 18.17
CA LEU A 124 8.06 14.44 16.71
C LEU A 124 7.92 15.86 16.12
N GLN A 125 8.04 16.91 16.94
CA GLN A 125 7.84 18.29 16.49
C GLN A 125 8.78 18.67 15.34
N ASP A 126 10.06 18.31 15.39
CA ASP A 126 11.01 18.63 14.32
C ASP A 126 10.67 17.88 13.04
N LEU A 127 10.28 16.61 13.15
CA LEU A 127 9.80 15.82 12.01
C LEU A 127 8.54 16.43 11.38
N ALA A 128 7.63 16.97 12.19
CA ALA A 128 6.42 17.64 11.71
C ALA A 128 6.77 18.95 10.97
N LYS A 129 7.74 19.72 11.44
CA LYS A 129 8.24 20.91 10.74
C LYS A 129 8.87 20.55 9.40
N ASP A 130 9.74 19.54 9.36
CA ASP A 130 10.38 19.07 8.13
C ASP A 130 9.35 18.55 7.13
N LEU A 131 8.32 17.86 7.62
CA LEU A 131 7.20 17.39 6.81
C LEU A 131 6.47 18.55 6.14
N VAL A 132 6.10 19.59 6.90
CA VAL A 132 5.38 20.76 6.37
C VAL A 132 6.25 21.53 5.37
N ALA A 133 7.52 21.78 5.69
CA ALA A 133 8.45 22.44 4.77
C ALA A 133 8.63 21.64 3.47
N THR A 134 8.72 20.32 3.57
CA THR A 134 8.80 19.45 2.39
C THR A 134 7.51 19.52 1.58
N MET A 135 6.33 19.48 2.21
CA MET A 135 5.03 19.61 1.53
C MET A 135 4.93 20.92 0.74
N GLU A 136 5.30 22.04 1.35
CA GLU A 136 5.34 23.36 0.70
C GLU A 136 6.25 23.36 -0.53
N SER A 137 7.40 22.66 -0.46
CA SER A 137 8.36 22.61 -1.57
C SER A 137 7.94 21.73 -2.74
N VAL A 138 7.04 20.75 -2.54
CA VAL A 138 6.65 19.78 -3.58
C VAL A 138 5.24 19.97 -4.12
N CYS A 139 4.36 20.69 -3.43
CA CYS A 139 2.95 20.80 -3.84
C CYS A 139 2.76 21.62 -5.12
N GLY A 140 3.62 22.61 -5.37
CA GLY A 140 3.55 23.50 -6.54
C GLY A 140 3.63 22.75 -7.89
N PRO A 141 4.69 21.97 -8.16
CA PRO A 141 4.79 21.16 -9.39
C PRO A 141 3.62 20.18 -9.59
N MET A 142 3.01 19.72 -8.50
CA MET A 142 1.86 18.81 -8.53
C MET A 142 0.53 19.54 -8.81
N GLY A 143 0.56 20.87 -9.02
CA GLY A 143 -0.61 21.71 -9.23
C GLY A 143 -1.51 21.84 -8.00
N MET A 144 -0.98 21.52 -6.81
CA MET A 144 -1.74 21.47 -5.56
C MET A 144 -1.57 22.76 -4.75
N HIS A 145 -2.69 23.33 -4.31
CA HIS A 145 -2.69 24.42 -3.34
C HIS A 145 -2.86 23.86 -1.92
N VAL A 146 -1.81 23.98 -1.10
CA VAL A 146 -1.78 23.47 0.27
C VAL A 146 -1.38 24.61 1.21
N SER A 147 -2.34 25.10 1.98
CA SER A 147 -2.08 26.09 3.03
C SER A 147 -1.34 25.47 4.21
N ARG A 148 -0.73 26.29 5.07
CA ARG A 148 -0.10 25.80 6.31
C ARG A 148 -1.13 25.13 7.21
N PRO A 149 -0.83 23.96 7.80
CA PRO A 149 -1.77 23.28 8.69
C PRO A 149 -1.90 24.01 10.02
N ALA A 150 -3.04 23.84 10.67
CA ALA A 150 -3.14 24.06 12.12
C ALA A 150 -2.44 22.91 12.86
N LEU A 151 -1.38 23.24 13.59
CA LEU A 151 -0.55 22.29 14.32
C LEU A 151 -1.21 21.91 15.65
N VAL A 152 -1.34 20.61 15.89
CA VAL A 152 -1.91 20.06 17.12
C VAL A 152 -0.89 19.15 17.79
N GLU A 153 -0.20 19.71 18.78
CA GLU A 153 0.79 18.98 19.57
C GLU A 153 0.10 18.11 20.65
N LEU A 154 0.46 16.83 20.69
CA LEU A 154 0.02 15.89 21.73
C LEU A 154 1.09 15.72 22.79
N LYS A 155 0.68 15.64 24.05
CA LYS A 155 1.56 15.42 25.21
C LYS A 155 2.24 14.04 25.21
N ASP A 156 1.58 13.02 24.67
CA ASP A 156 2.03 11.63 24.66
C ASP A 156 1.43 10.88 23.45
N ASP A 157 1.80 9.61 23.28
CA ASP A 157 1.34 8.76 22.17
C ASP A 157 0.25 7.73 22.57
N ARG A 158 -0.52 8.05 23.63
CA ARG A 158 -1.64 7.20 24.09
C ARG A 158 -2.87 7.37 23.22
N ILE A 159 -3.61 6.29 22.98
CA ILE A 159 -4.82 6.29 22.14
C ILE A 159 -5.84 7.30 22.65
N GLU A 160 -6.01 7.37 23.98
CA GLU A 160 -6.96 8.26 24.64
C GLU A 160 -6.60 9.73 24.38
N THR A 161 -5.31 10.06 24.37
CA THR A 161 -4.81 11.41 24.10
C THR A 161 -5.10 11.82 22.66
N TYR A 162 -4.83 10.95 21.67
CA TYR A 162 -5.21 11.21 20.28
C TYR A 162 -6.72 11.38 20.15
N ALA A 163 -7.49 10.41 20.65
CA ALA A 163 -8.93 10.36 20.46
C ALA A 163 -9.63 11.56 21.11
N LYS A 164 -9.26 11.92 22.33
CA LYS A 164 -9.83 13.06 23.05
C LYS A 164 -9.50 14.38 22.35
N THR A 165 -8.24 14.57 21.95
CA THR A 165 -7.79 15.82 21.32
C THR A 165 -8.44 16.01 19.95
N ILE A 166 -8.40 14.98 19.10
CA ILE A 166 -9.01 15.02 17.77
C ILE A 166 -10.51 15.30 17.88
N ARG A 167 -11.22 14.59 18.77
CA ARG A 167 -12.66 14.80 18.97
C ARG A 167 -12.98 16.21 19.46
N SER A 168 -12.18 16.74 20.38
CA SER A 168 -12.39 18.10 20.90
C SER A 168 -12.28 19.15 19.79
N ILE A 169 -11.27 19.03 18.92
CA ILE A 169 -11.04 20.00 17.84
C ILE A 169 -12.09 19.87 16.75
N LEU A 170 -12.39 18.64 16.31
CA LEU A 170 -13.42 18.40 15.29
C LEU A 170 -14.84 18.75 15.78
N GLY A 171 -15.06 18.78 17.09
CA GLY A 171 -16.33 19.22 17.67
C GLY A 171 -16.48 20.74 17.79
N SER A 172 -15.38 21.49 17.67
CA SER A 172 -15.38 22.97 17.72
C SER A 172 -15.16 23.63 16.36
N GLU A 173 -14.55 22.91 15.40
CA GLU A 173 -14.11 23.44 14.11
C GLU A 173 -14.78 22.71 12.94
N ASP A 174 -15.92 23.21 12.47
CA ASP A 174 -16.69 22.60 11.37
C ASP A 174 -16.01 22.73 9.99
N LYS A 175 -14.94 23.52 9.88
CA LYS A 175 -14.28 23.83 8.60
C LYS A 175 -13.12 22.88 8.25
N VAL A 176 -12.79 21.92 9.10
CA VAL A 176 -11.64 21.02 8.89
C VAL A 176 -11.88 20.16 7.65
N GLN A 177 -11.07 20.37 6.62
CA GLN A 177 -11.16 19.61 5.36
C GLN A 177 -10.51 18.23 5.50
N LEU A 178 -9.39 18.15 6.22
CA LEU A 178 -8.61 16.92 6.36
C LEU A 178 -7.81 16.92 7.65
N LEU A 179 -7.60 15.72 8.19
CA LEU A 179 -6.76 15.47 9.36
C LEU A 179 -5.57 14.59 9.01
N LEU A 180 -4.35 15.09 9.22
CA LEU A 180 -3.10 14.36 9.07
C LEU A 180 -2.53 14.02 10.45
N CYS A 181 -2.36 12.74 10.75
CA CYS A 181 -1.75 12.27 12.01
C CYS A 181 -0.37 11.67 11.76
N ILE A 182 0.62 12.06 12.57
CA ILE A 182 1.90 11.35 12.67
C ILE A 182 1.85 10.43 13.89
N ILE A 183 2.05 9.14 13.68
CA ILE A 183 2.24 8.14 14.73
C ILE A 183 3.70 7.73 14.80
N ALA A 184 4.21 7.44 15.99
CA ALA A 184 5.63 7.21 16.17
C ALA A 184 6.11 5.80 15.79
N SER A 185 5.20 4.83 15.73
CA SER A 185 5.48 3.43 15.41
C SER A 185 4.30 2.79 14.69
N SER A 186 4.49 1.58 14.16
CA SER A 186 3.45 0.79 13.46
C SER A 186 2.42 0.19 14.42
N ARG A 187 1.73 1.06 15.17
CA ARG A 187 0.68 0.70 16.13
C ARG A 187 -0.68 0.59 15.45
N GLU A 188 -1.06 -0.63 15.09
CA GLU A 188 -2.35 -0.90 14.44
C GLU A 188 -3.55 -0.52 15.30
N ASP A 189 -3.47 -0.70 16.61
CA ASP A 189 -4.50 -0.32 17.57
C ASP A 189 -4.79 1.19 17.55
N LEU A 190 -3.73 2.01 17.56
CA LEU A 190 -3.81 3.45 17.44
C LEU A 190 -4.34 3.89 16.07
N TYR A 191 -3.84 3.27 14.99
CA TYR A 191 -4.34 3.52 13.64
C TYR A 191 -5.85 3.26 13.54
N ARG A 192 -6.31 2.10 14.03
CA ARG A 192 -7.74 1.74 14.04
C ARG A 192 -8.56 2.70 14.88
N ALA A 193 -8.05 3.15 16.02
CA ALA A 193 -8.75 4.11 16.87
C ALA A 193 -8.94 5.47 16.16
N ILE A 194 -7.88 6.01 15.53
CA ILE A 194 -7.94 7.26 14.75
C ILE A 194 -8.93 7.10 13.60
N LYS A 195 -8.87 5.99 12.87
CA LYS A 195 -9.79 5.71 11.75
C LYS A 195 -11.24 5.56 12.19
N LYS A 196 -11.50 4.83 13.26
CA LYS A 196 -12.85 4.70 13.83
C LYS A 196 -13.41 6.06 14.23
N LEU A 197 -12.60 6.92 14.85
CA LEU A 197 -12.99 8.28 15.19
C LEU A 197 -13.37 9.08 13.94
N CYS A 198 -12.47 9.16 12.95
CA CYS A 198 -12.64 10.01 11.77
C CYS A 198 -13.64 9.46 10.74
N CYS A 199 -14.00 8.18 10.79
CA CYS A 199 -14.95 7.59 9.84
C CYS A 199 -16.34 7.35 10.43
N VAL A 200 -16.48 7.30 11.76
CA VAL A 200 -17.75 6.95 12.40
C VAL A 200 -18.26 8.04 13.35
N GLN A 201 -17.38 8.60 14.18
CA GLN A 201 -17.81 9.48 15.29
C GLN A 201 -17.75 10.96 14.92
N SER A 202 -16.71 11.36 14.18
CA SER A 202 -16.48 12.73 13.72
C SER A 202 -15.98 12.67 12.27
N PRO A 203 -16.89 12.53 11.29
CA PRO A 203 -16.55 12.28 9.90
C PRO A 203 -15.62 13.35 9.32
N VAL A 204 -14.38 12.98 9.01
CA VAL A 204 -13.41 13.82 8.32
C VAL A 204 -12.42 12.95 7.54
N PRO A 205 -12.06 13.30 6.30
CA PRO A 205 -10.95 12.68 5.60
C PRO A 205 -9.70 12.66 6.49
N SER A 206 -9.07 11.49 6.63
CA SER A 206 -7.90 11.34 7.50
C SER A 206 -6.75 10.60 6.83
N GLN A 207 -5.53 11.06 7.06
CA GLN A 207 -4.29 10.41 6.65
C GLN A 207 -3.44 10.14 7.90
N VAL A 208 -2.83 8.96 7.98
CA VAL A 208 -1.95 8.59 9.10
C VAL A 208 -0.59 8.23 8.51
N ILE A 209 0.49 8.79 9.07
CA ILE A 209 1.87 8.55 8.67
C ILE A 209 2.62 7.96 9.86
N ASN A 210 3.36 6.88 9.64
CA ASN A 210 4.35 6.42 10.61
C ASN A 210 5.63 7.26 10.47
N ALA A 211 6.13 7.79 11.59
CA ALA A 211 7.38 8.54 11.66
C ALA A 211 8.56 7.80 11.00
N GLN A 212 8.62 6.47 11.13
CA GLN A 212 9.65 5.63 10.50
C GLN A 212 9.61 5.66 8.96
N SER A 213 8.45 5.99 8.37
CA SER A 213 8.32 6.17 6.92
C SER A 213 8.99 7.46 6.45
N LEU A 214 9.03 8.49 7.30
CA LEU A 214 9.66 9.78 7.01
C LEU A 214 11.15 9.79 7.32
N MET A 215 11.58 8.99 8.30
CA MET A 215 12.98 8.85 8.70
C MET A 215 13.76 7.94 7.74
N GLY A 216 14.99 8.32 7.37
CA GLY A 216 15.88 7.47 6.58
C GLY A 216 16.83 8.24 5.66
N GLN A 217 17.21 7.59 4.55
CA GLN A 217 18.14 8.13 3.55
C GLN A 217 17.65 9.44 2.92
N ALA A 218 18.59 10.25 2.44
CA ALA A 218 18.31 11.50 1.73
C ALA A 218 17.30 11.28 0.59
N GLY A 219 16.30 12.16 0.48
CA GLY A 219 15.26 12.08 -0.55
C GLY A 219 14.08 11.15 -0.23
N LYS A 220 14.18 10.26 0.77
CA LYS A 220 13.07 9.38 1.18
C LYS A 220 11.86 10.18 1.64
N MET A 221 12.07 11.21 2.47
CA MET A 221 11.00 12.09 2.95
C MET A 221 10.25 12.74 1.77
N ARG A 222 10.97 13.30 0.80
CA ARG A 222 10.37 13.92 -0.39
C ARG A 222 9.45 12.96 -1.13
N SER A 223 9.90 11.73 -1.41
CA SER A 223 9.08 10.72 -2.10
C SER A 223 7.84 10.32 -1.31
N VAL A 224 7.96 10.15 0.01
CA VAL A 224 6.83 9.83 0.88
C VAL A 224 5.85 11.00 0.92
N VAL A 225 6.33 12.23 1.02
CA VAL A 225 5.50 13.44 1.04
C VAL A 225 4.72 13.62 -0.26
N GLN A 226 5.36 13.42 -1.42
CA GLN A 226 4.66 13.45 -2.70
C GLN A 226 3.50 12.44 -2.73
N LYS A 227 3.73 11.20 -2.28
CA LYS A 227 2.68 10.17 -2.21
C LYS A 227 1.57 10.53 -1.21
N VAL A 228 1.94 11.11 -0.07
CA VAL A 228 0.97 11.58 0.94
C VAL A 228 0.09 12.69 0.36
N LEU A 229 0.66 13.66 -0.35
CA LEU A 229 -0.09 14.74 -0.98
C LEU A 229 -1.05 14.20 -2.04
N LEU A 230 -0.61 13.29 -2.90
CA LEU A 230 -1.49 12.61 -3.86
C LEU A 230 -2.66 11.90 -3.14
N GLN A 231 -2.38 11.17 -2.06
CA GLN A 231 -3.41 10.50 -1.27
C GLN A 231 -4.37 11.49 -0.59
N MET A 232 -3.88 12.61 -0.08
CA MET A 232 -4.71 13.67 0.49
C MET A 232 -5.63 14.26 -0.57
N ASN A 233 -5.12 14.52 -1.78
CA ASN A 233 -5.93 14.99 -2.90
C ASN A 233 -7.07 14.02 -3.23
N CYS A 234 -6.76 12.72 -3.41
CA CYS A 234 -7.78 11.70 -3.66
C CYS A 234 -8.85 11.64 -2.57
N LYS A 235 -8.46 11.76 -1.31
CA LYS A 235 -9.39 11.73 -0.17
C LYS A 235 -10.32 12.93 -0.12
N MET A 236 -9.93 14.02 -0.75
CA MET A 236 -10.75 15.22 -0.91
C MET A 236 -11.62 15.18 -2.18
N GLY A 237 -11.50 14.12 -3.00
CA GLY A 237 -12.23 13.98 -4.26
C GLY A 237 -11.45 14.43 -5.49
N GLY A 238 -10.14 14.68 -5.38
CA GLY A 238 -9.27 14.99 -6.51
C GLY A 238 -8.92 13.75 -7.35
N GLU A 239 -8.58 14.00 -8.60
CA GLU A 239 -8.28 13.00 -9.63
C GLU A 239 -6.84 13.17 -10.09
N LEU A 240 -6.02 12.13 -9.92
CA LEU A 240 -4.58 12.25 -10.18
C LEU A 240 -4.27 12.17 -11.68
N TRP A 241 -4.82 11.15 -12.33
CA TRP A 241 -4.62 10.81 -13.72
C TRP A 241 -5.83 10.00 -14.21
N GLY A 242 -5.95 9.86 -15.52
CA GLY A 242 -7.03 9.11 -16.16
C GLY A 242 -6.52 8.32 -17.37
N VAL A 243 -7.41 7.53 -17.94
CA VAL A 243 -7.22 6.87 -19.24
C VAL A 243 -8.46 7.11 -20.08
N ASP A 244 -8.33 7.06 -21.39
CA ASP A 244 -9.46 7.22 -22.29
C ASP A 244 -10.31 5.95 -22.27
N ILE A 245 -11.52 6.04 -21.69
CA ILE A 245 -12.51 4.96 -21.72
C ILE A 245 -13.56 5.36 -22.76
N PRO A 246 -13.56 4.77 -23.96
CA PRO A 246 -14.59 5.05 -24.95
C PRO A 246 -15.95 4.59 -24.39
N LEU A 247 -16.90 5.52 -24.33
CA LEU A 247 -18.32 5.24 -24.06
C LEU A 247 -19.00 4.66 -25.30
#